data_AF-A0A399HNB8-F1
#
_entry.id   AF-A0A399HNB8-F1
#
_cell.length_a   1.000
_cell.length_b   1.000
_cell.length_c   1.000
_cell.angle_alpha   90.00
_cell.angle_beta   90.00
_cell.angle_gamma   90.00
#
_symmetry.space_group_name_H-M   'P 1'
#
loop_
_entity.id
_entity.type
_entity.pdbx_description
1 polymer ?
#
loop_
_entity_poly.entity_id
_entity_poly.type
_entity_poly.pdbx_seq_one_letter_code
_entity_poly.pdbx_strand_id
1 'polypeptide(L)'
;MSASASFRDFPPLPSLRRIDSGASISTSIWPPKLHDIHQTSYFEGKNDVPSMSQQISPKRLESHVETQLCQGLTQSAILQHWMKRPGSEIPFGSAAAVAALQDAVIVSLDAEWYEHDDNFITELGASVLDPRFISQPISSSAWDILSSMENHHVRIKPHAHLINKDLCKGYPEAFQFGWTTFVHVDEARAMLHDIFTRRDEFGNLRPVIFVGHAIDNDYEIIKSRFGLDLQQLGTIVATIDTQVLAVEHGLIKPSRKMRLSNLLAKYNIEEPYLHNAGNDIVCTMIAAFLMVCSSPENKLLTNKLCYADLKIRLRAAGETAIYDHRCYGSTKFCEKCDSQHHTASFCGVRVFSCEHCMKDPLTKDAALTHRSDKCLRIVKEAALLRSQSSTGYRAGGSKRSSSPPSNWKPPCDHCIASTDPRRYNDKNAYSHSTGECFWLQ
;
A
#
# COMPACT_ATOMS: atom_id res chain seq x y z
N MET A 1 39.35 -38.45 13.70
CA MET A 1 38.97 -37.98 15.05
C MET A 1 37.70 -37.17 14.92
N SER A 2 36.59 -37.83 15.19
CA SER A 2 35.22 -37.34 15.15
C SER A 2 34.81 -36.86 16.54
N ALA A 3 34.15 -35.70 16.62
CA ALA A 3 33.43 -35.29 17.82
C ALA A 3 32.17 -34.51 17.42
N SER A 4 31.07 -35.24 17.44
CA SER A 4 29.69 -34.77 17.55
C SER A 4 29.44 -34.13 18.92
N ALA A 5 28.74 -33.00 18.97
CA ALA A 5 28.14 -32.50 20.20
C ALA A 5 26.62 -32.35 19.99
N SER A 6 25.88 -32.99 20.90
CA SER A 6 24.46 -33.27 20.86
C SER A 6 23.60 -32.11 21.37
N PHE A 7 22.40 -32.04 20.80
CA PHE A 7 21.26 -31.31 21.36
C PHE A 7 20.92 -31.83 22.76
N ARG A 8 20.67 -30.93 23.70
CA ARG A 8 20.03 -31.22 25.00
C ARG A 8 18.66 -30.54 25.05
N ASP A 9 17.63 -31.38 25.05
CA ASP A 9 16.48 -31.42 25.95
C ASP A 9 15.83 -30.11 26.42
N PHE A 10 14.66 -29.81 25.82
CA PHE A 10 13.61 -28.99 26.46
C PHE A 10 12.63 -29.91 27.21
N PRO A 11 12.11 -29.51 28.39
CA PRO A 11 11.17 -30.32 29.17
C PRO A 11 9.77 -30.37 28.51
N PRO A 12 8.98 -31.45 28.74
CA PRO A 12 7.66 -31.59 28.16
C PRO A 12 6.63 -30.68 28.84
N LEU A 13 5.72 -30.13 28.05
CA LEU A 13 4.55 -29.38 28.53
C LEU A 13 3.59 -30.29 29.31
N PRO A 14 2.91 -29.79 30.36
CA PRO A 14 1.97 -30.60 31.13
C PRO A 14 0.69 -30.89 30.35
N SER A 15 0.26 -32.15 30.39
CA SER A 15 -1.01 -32.62 29.86
C SER A 15 -2.20 -31.99 30.61
N LEU A 16 -3.04 -31.24 29.91
CA LEU A 16 -4.33 -30.79 30.42
C LEU A 16 -5.29 -31.98 30.47
N ARG A 17 -5.76 -32.28 31.69
CA ARG A 17 -6.78 -33.30 31.95
C ARG A 17 -8.12 -32.85 31.38
N ARG A 18 -8.81 -33.79 30.74
CA ARG A 18 -10.24 -33.73 30.41
C ARG A 18 -11.04 -33.42 31.67
N ILE A 19 -11.92 -32.43 31.56
CA ILE A 19 -13.14 -32.35 32.36
C ILE A 19 -14.27 -32.66 31.39
N ASP A 20 -14.92 -33.79 31.61
CA ASP A 20 -16.20 -34.14 31.00
C ASP A 20 -17.31 -33.30 31.65
N SER A 21 -18.10 -32.61 30.85
CA SER A 21 -19.48 -32.28 31.20
C SER A 21 -20.33 -32.34 29.93
N GLY A 22 -21.28 -33.27 29.94
CA GLY A 22 -22.21 -33.48 28.83
C GLY A 22 -23.24 -32.36 28.74
N ALA A 23 -23.51 -31.95 27.51
CA ALA A 23 -24.81 -31.47 27.07
C ALA A 23 -24.89 -31.62 25.55
N SER A 24 -25.77 -32.51 25.10
CA SER A 24 -26.16 -32.69 23.71
C SER A 24 -26.94 -31.48 23.22
N ILE A 25 -26.48 -30.79 22.17
CA ILE A 25 -27.34 -29.88 21.40
C ILE A 25 -27.06 -30.04 19.90
N SER A 26 -28.12 -30.52 19.24
CA SER A 26 -28.55 -30.36 17.85
C SER A 26 -27.62 -29.71 16.82
N THR A 27 -27.43 -30.44 15.73
CA THR A 27 -27.00 -29.99 14.41
C THR A 27 -27.90 -28.90 13.82
N SER A 28 -27.31 -28.11 12.92
CA SER A 28 -27.89 -27.09 12.01
C SER A 28 -28.14 -25.71 12.62
N ILE A 29 -27.45 -24.69 12.09
CA ILE A 29 -27.96 -23.35 11.72
C ILE A 29 -26.83 -22.66 10.92
N TRP A 30 -27.12 -22.33 9.66
CA TRP A 30 -26.33 -21.46 8.80
C TRP A 30 -26.44 -20.00 9.30
N PRO A 31 -25.44 -19.12 9.11
CA PRO A 31 -25.65 -17.69 9.36
C PRO A 31 -26.61 -17.10 8.31
N PRO A 32 -27.53 -16.19 8.69
CA PRO A 32 -28.44 -15.56 7.75
C PRO A 32 -27.71 -14.57 6.85
N LYS A 33 -28.21 -14.44 5.62
CA LYS A 33 -27.85 -13.35 4.69
C LYS A 33 -28.21 -12.00 5.34
N LEU A 34 -27.36 -10.99 5.12
CA LEU A 34 -27.65 -9.59 5.44
C LEU A 34 -28.86 -9.09 4.63
N HIS A 35 -30.07 -9.36 5.12
CA HIS A 35 -31.29 -8.59 4.91
C HIS A 35 -32.23 -8.99 6.05
N ASP A 36 -32.89 -7.99 6.65
CA ASP A 36 -33.80 -8.06 7.80
C ASP A 36 -33.18 -8.02 9.21
N ILE A 37 -32.89 -6.79 9.67
CA ILE A 37 -33.19 -6.41 11.07
C ILE A 37 -33.87 -5.04 11.05
N HIS A 38 -35.20 -5.05 11.19
CA HIS A 38 -35.98 -3.90 11.65
C HIS A 38 -36.72 -4.29 12.93
N GLN A 39 -36.80 -3.31 13.84
CA GLN A 39 -37.65 -3.18 15.03
C GLN A 39 -37.12 -3.68 16.38
N THR A 40 -36.65 -2.73 17.19
CA THR A 40 -37.16 -2.31 18.53
C THR A 40 -36.03 -1.52 19.20
N SER A 41 -36.19 -0.45 19.98
CA SER A 41 -37.31 0.33 20.49
C SER A 41 -36.79 1.76 20.77
N TYR A 42 -37.59 2.77 20.46
CA TYR A 42 -37.28 4.19 20.65
C TYR A 42 -37.04 4.54 22.12
N PHE A 43 -35.87 5.13 22.41
CA PHE A 43 -35.70 6.08 23.52
C PHE A 43 -35.61 7.47 22.89
N GLU A 44 -36.62 8.30 23.13
CA GLU A 44 -36.66 9.71 22.70
C GLU A 44 -35.64 10.53 23.50
N GLY A 45 -34.43 10.64 22.96
CA GLY A 45 -33.52 11.74 23.26
C GLY A 45 -33.44 12.64 22.05
N LYS A 46 -33.91 13.89 22.16
CA LYS A 46 -33.72 14.93 21.13
C LYS A 46 -32.23 15.24 20.99
N ASN A 47 -31.54 14.46 20.17
CA ASN A 47 -30.31 14.88 19.52
C ASN A 47 -30.71 15.21 18.09
N ASP A 48 -30.51 16.46 17.68
CA ASP A 48 -30.77 16.92 16.32
C ASP A 48 -29.92 16.11 15.33
N VAL A 49 -30.54 15.07 14.75
CA VAL A 49 -29.99 14.37 13.59
C VAL A 49 -30.14 15.32 12.39
N PRO A 50 -29.05 15.70 11.70
CA PRO A 50 -29.15 16.58 10.54
C PRO A 50 -30.09 15.98 9.50
N SER A 51 -31.07 16.76 9.05
CA SER A 51 -32.05 16.33 8.05
C SER A 51 -31.38 15.85 6.76
N MET A 52 -32.01 14.90 6.04
CA MET A 52 -31.55 14.26 4.79
C MET A 52 -31.14 15.19 3.62
N SER A 53 -31.19 16.52 3.79
CA SER A 53 -30.96 17.52 2.73
C SER A 53 -29.52 18.07 2.65
N GLN A 54 -28.58 17.57 3.46
CA GLN A 54 -27.25 18.21 3.62
C GLN A 54 -26.04 17.33 3.28
N GLN A 55 -26.21 16.16 2.66
CA GLN A 55 -25.05 15.33 2.34
C GLN A 55 -24.35 15.81 1.06
N ILE A 56 -23.06 16.16 1.19
CA ILE A 56 -22.24 16.63 0.07
C ILE A 56 -21.63 15.43 -0.67
N SER A 57 -21.78 15.37 -1.99
CA SER A 57 -21.13 14.34 -2.81
C SER A 57 -19.60 14.50 -2.80
N PRO A 58 -18.81 13.41 -2.90
CA PRO A 58 -17.34 13.49 -2.97
C PRO A 58 -16.84 14.51 -3.99
N LYS A 59 -17.34 14.50 -5.23
CA LYS A 59 -16.96 15.48 -6.27
C LYS A 59 -17.18 16.94 -5.88
N ARG A 60 -18.26 17.25 -5.14
CA ARG A 60 -18.51 18.61 -4.66
C ARG A 60 -17.57 18.97 -3.52
N LEU A 61 -17.27 18.02 -2.63
CA LEU A 61 -16.29 18.20 -1.57
C LEU A 61 -14.87 18.41 -2.13
N GLU A 62 -14.48 17.65 -3.14
CA GLU A 62 -13.22 17.82 -3.89
C GLU A 62 -13.06 19.27 -4.35
N SER A 63 -14.07 19.86 -4.99
CA SER A 63 -14.03 21.28 -5.41
C SER A 63 -13.85 22.26 -4.23
N HIS A 64 -14.43 21.97 -3.07
CA HIS A 64 -14.20 22.79 -1.87
C HIS A 64 -12.75 22.66 -1.38
N VAL A 65 -12.20 21.43 -1.36
CA VAL A 65 -10.81 21.17 -0.97
C VAL A 65 -9.82 21.83 -1.93
N GLU A 66 -10.00 21.65 -3.24
CA GLU A 66 -9.18 22.29 -4.28
C GLU A 66 -9.18 23.82 -4.15
N THR A 67 -10.35 24.42 -3.91
CA THR A 67 -10.45 25.87 -3.70
C THR A 67 -9.61 26.32 -2.51
N GLN A 68 -9.63 25.57 -1.40
CA GLN A 68 -8.81 25.89 -0.23
C GLN A 68 -7.32 25.65 -0.48
N LEU A 69 -6.95 24.59 -1.20
CA LEU A 69 -5.56 24.34 -1.62
C LEU A 69 -5.02 25.51 -2.47
N CYS A 70 -5.81 26.03 -3.41
CA CYS A 70 -5.45 27.23 -4.18
C CYS A 70 -5.30 28.49 -3.32
N GLN A 71 -5.90 28.52 -2.12
CA GLN A 71 -5.78 29.60 -1.14
C GLN A 71 -4.65 29.36 -0.13
N GLY A 72 -3.83 28.32 -0.32
CA GLY A 72 -2.66 28.04 0.52
C GLY A 72 -2.93 27.06 1.67
N LEU A 73 -4.05 26.33 1.65
CA LEU A 73 -4.24 25.19 2.55
C LEU A 73 -3.12 24.16 2.34
N THR A 74 -2.53 23.68 3.42
CA THR A 74 -1.47 22.66 3.39
C THR A 74 -2.05 21.26 3.48
N GLN A 75 -1.28 20.26 3.03
CA GLN A 75 -1.69 18.86 3.19
C GLN A 75 -1.72 18.45 4.67
N SER A 76 -0.79 18.99 5.48
CA SER A 76 -0.83 18.86 6.94
C SER A 76 -2.12 19.40 7.54
N ALA A 77 -2.66 20.52 7.05
CA ALA A 77 -3.92 21.07 7.56
C ALA A 77 -5.11 20.14 7.26
N ILE A 78 -5.15 19.49 6.09
CA ILE A 78 -6.15 18.48 5.75
C ILE A 78 -6.10 17.31 6.74
N LEU A 79 -4.91 16.76 7.00
CA LEU A 79 -4.77 15.64 7.94
C LEU A 79 -5.11 16.06 9.38
N GLN A 80 -4.66 17.25 9.82
CA GLN A 80 -5.00 17.80 11.13
C GLN A 80 -6.51 18.03 11.29
N HIS A 81 -7.19 18.46 10.23
CA HIS A 81 -8.65 18.62 10.20
C HIS A 81 -9.37 17.29 10.38
N TRP A 82 -8.98 16.30 9.59
CA TRP A 82 -9.53 14.93 9.66
C TRP A 82 -9.35 14.33 11.06
N MET A 83 -8.18 14.57 11.69
CA MET A 83 -7.87 14.16 13.06
C MET A 83 -8.64 14.93 14.15
N LYS A 84 -9.47 15.92 13.79
CA LYS A 84 -10.21 16.79 14.73
C LYS A 84 -9.32 17.49 15.76
N ARG A 85 -8.14 17.95 15.33
CA ARG A 85 -7.24 18.67 16.24
C ARG A 85 -7.81 20.04 16.63
N PRO A 86 -7.54 20.53 17.86
CA PRO A 86 -7.97 21.86 18.24
C PRO A 86 -7.43 22.92 17.30
N GLY A 87 -8.32 23.74 16.72
CA GLY A 87 -7.96 24.83 15.82
C GLY A 87 -7.59 24.42 14.39
N SER A 88 -7.80 23.16 13.98
CA SER A 88 -7.54 22.68 12.61
C SER A 88 -8.79 22.68 11.71
N GLU A 89 -9.86 23.36 12.10
CA GLU A 89 -11.06 23.48 11.27
C GLU A 89 -10.74 24.23 9.97
N ILE A 90 -11.09 23.63 8.84
CA ILE A 90 -10.93 24.26 7.52
C ILE A 90 -12.23 25.01 7.22
N PRO A 91 -12.18 26.34 7.00
CA PRO A 91 -13.37 27.15 6.85
C PRO A 91 -13.96 27.02 5.43
N PHE A 92 -14.50 25.86 5.08
CA PHE A 92 -15.14 25.62 3.78
C PHE A 92 -16.38 26.49 3.51
N GLY A 93 -16.87 27.25 4.50
CA GLY A 93 -18.14 27.98 4.42
C GLY A 93 -19.37 27.05 4.35
N SER A 94 -19.18 25.75 4.59
CA SER A 94 -20.20 24.70 4.52
C SER A 94 -19.95 23.70 5.65
N ALA A 95 -20.87 23.65 6.63
CA ALA A 95 -20.80 22.69 7.73
C ALA A 95 -20.85 21.24 7.22
N ALA A 96 -21.60 21.00 6.13
CA ALA A 96 -21.64 19.71 5.46
C ALA A 96 -20.28 19.31 4.85
N ALA A 97 -19.55 20.26 4.26
CA ALA A 97 -18.21 19.98 3.72
C ALA A 97 -17.20 19.68 4.82
N VAL A 98 -17.26 20.42 5.93
CA VAL A 98 -16.44 20.16 7.13
C VAL A 98 -16.72 18.76 7.66
N ALA A 99 -17.99 18.41 7.91
CA ALA A 99 -18.36 17.10 8.42
C ALA A 99 -17.97 15.97 7.47
N ALA A 100 -18.15 16.15 6.15
CA ALA A 100 -17.82 15.13 5.16
C ALA A 100 -16.32 14.89 5.01
N LEU A 101 -15.48 15.93 5.14
CA LEU A 101 -14.03 15.72 5.15
C LEU A 101 -13.58 15.03 6.45
N GLN A 102 -14.20 15.31 7.59
CA GLN A 102 -13.93 14.60 8.85
C GLN A 102 -14.39 13.14 8.84
N ASP A 103 -15.44 12.79 8.08
CA ASP A 103 -15.89 11.41 7.88
C ASP A 103 -15.21 10.71 6.69
N ALA A 104 -14.31 11.38 5.97
CA ALA A 104 -13.61 10.78 4.83
C ALA A 104 -12.80 9.54 5.26
N VAL A 105 -12.72 8.54 4.39
CA VAL A 105 -11.86 7.38 4.61
C VAL A 105 -10.46 7.72 4.11
N ILE A 106 -9.43 7.48 4.93
CA ILE A 106 -8.04 7.57 4.45
C ILE A 106 -7.66 6.22 3.86
N VAL A 107 -7.15 6.24 2.63
CA VAL A 107 -6.66 5.06 1.92
C VAL A 107 -5.22 5.31 1.51
N SER A 108 -4.41 4.26 1.54
CA SER A 108 -3.05 4.25 1.01
C SER A 108 -2.81 2.97 0.22
N LEU A 109 -1.96 3.05 -0.81
CA LEU A 109 -1.68 1.97 -1.73
C LEU A 109 -0.22 1.98 -2.15
N ASP A 110 0.38 0.79 -2.25
CA ASP A 110 1.68 0.56 -2.89
C ASP A 110 1.62 -0.74 -3.72
N ALA A 111 2.43 -0.83 -4.78
CA ALA A 111 2.54 -2.01 -5.62
C ALA A 111 4.00 -2.34 -5.92
N GLU A 112 4.37 -3.61 -5.73
CA GLU A 112 5.68 -4.11 -6.10
C GLU A 112 5.60 -4.88 -7.42
N TRP A 113 6.64 -4.77 -8.25
CA TRP A 113 6.74 -5.46 -9.53
C TRP A 113 8.09 -6.13 -9.70
N TYR A 114 8.17 -7.04 -10.67
CA TYR A 114 9.42 -7.71 -10.98
C TYR A 114 10.46 -6.74 -11.52
N GLU A 115 11.64 -6.71 -10.90
CA GLU A 115 12.67 -5.68 -11.13
C GLU A 115 13.22 -5.62 -12.56
N HIS A 116 13.04 -6.67 -13.36
CA HIS A 116 13.45 -6.69 -14.76
C HIS A 116 12.30 -6.38 -15.72
N ASP A 117 11.05 -6.49 -15.29
CA ASP A 117 9.87 -6.19 -16.11
C ASP A 117 8.66 -5.82 -15.23
N ASP A 118 8.32 -4.53 -15.30
CA ASP A 118 7.25 -3.89 -14.55
C ASP A 118 5.83 -4.29 -15.01
N ASN A 119 5.69 -5.08 -16.08
CA ASN A 119 4.42 -5.73 -16.43
C ASN A 119 4.03 -6.83 -15.45
N PHE A 120 4.99 -7.40 -14.71
CA PHE A 120 4.72 -8.44 -13.73
C PHE A 120 4.58 -7.83 -12.34
N ILE A 121 3.38 -7.34 -12.01
CA ILE A 121 3.05 -6.95 -10.63
C ILE A 121 3.05 -8.19 -9.74
N THR A 122 3.81 -8.15 -8.65
CA THR A 122 4.03 -9.26 -7.74
C THR A 122 3.23 -9.12 -6.46
N GLU A 123 3.10 -7.89 -5.94
CA GLU A 123 2.47 -7.61 -4.64
C GLU A 123 1.64 -6.32 -4.70
N LEU A 124 0.61 -6.24 -3.87
CA LEU A 124 -0.14 -5.02 -3.56
C LEU A 124 -0.25 -4.86 -2.05
N GLY A 125 -0.02 -3.65 -1.56
CA GLY A 125 -0.27 -3.26 -0.18
C GLY A 125 -1.32 -2.17 -0.14
N ALA A 126 -2.38 -2.35 0.64
CA ALA A 126 -3.36 -1.30 0.89
C ALA A 126 -3.62 -1.14 2.38
N SER A 127 -3.66 0.11 2.85
CA SER A 127 -4.04 0.46 4.22
C SER A 127 -5.27 1.35 4.19
N VAL A 128 -6.23 1.03 5.04
CA VAL A 128 -7.48 1.79 5.15
C VAL A 128 -7.67 2.23 6.60
N LEU A 129 -7.98 3.50 6.78
CA LEU A 129 -8.27 4.10 8.06
C LEU A 129 -9.62 4.80 7.95
N ASP A 130 -10.64 4.14 8.49
CA ASP A 130 -12.00 4.64 8.55
C ASP A 130 -12.24 5.30 9.92
N PRO A 131 -12.60 6.60 9.97
CA PRO A 131 -12.76 7.29 11.24
C PRO A 131 -13.84 6.68 12.15
N ARG A 132 -14.75 5.87 11.59
CA ARG A 132 -15.83 5.18 12.32
C ARG A 132 -15.33 4.01 13.18
N PHE A 133 -14.14 3.45 12.88
CA PHE A 133 -13.52 2.39 13.67
C PHE A 133 -12.49 2.93 14.68
N ILE A 134 -12.34 4.25 14.79
CA ILE A 134 -11.46 4.90 15.76
C ILE A 134 -12.22 5.16 17.04
N SER A 135 -11.67 4.72 18.18
CA SER A 135 -12.19 5.02 19.52
C SER A 135 -12.38 6.52 19.72
N GLN A 136 -13.56 6.90 20.22
CA GLN A 136 -13.91 8.29 20.49
C GLN A 136 -13.69 8.66 21.97
N PRO A 137 -13.23 9.88 22.29
CA PRO A 137 -12.79 10.91 21.34
C PRO A 137 -11.49 10.51 20.63
N ILE A 138 -11.30 10.97 19.39
CA ILE A 138 -10.07 10.70 18.62
C ILE A 138 -8.85 11.10 19.46
N SER A 139 -7.96 10.13 19.71
CA SER A 139 -6.75 10.35 20.49
C SER A 139 -5.83 11.36 19.79
N SER A 140 -5.13 12.17 20.59
CA SER A 140 -4.05 13.01 20.07
C SER A 140 -2.80 12.22 19.68
N SER A 141 -2.75 10.93 20.04
CA SER A 141 -1.68 10.01 19.69
C SER A 141 -1.89 9.43 18.29
N ALA A 142 -0.93 9.66 17.39
CA ALA A 142 -0.86 8.98 16.09
C ALA A 142 -1.00 7.46 16.23
N TRP A 143 -0.36 6.87 17.25
CA TRP A 143 -0.30 5.42 17.44
C TRP A 143 -1.65 4.79 17.77
N ASP A 144 -2.54 5.51 18.46
CA ASP A 144 -3.87 5.00 18.79
C ASP A 144 -4.76 5.01 17.54
N ILE A 145 -4.67 6.09 16.75
CA ILE A 145 -5.35 6.18 15.45
C ILE A 145 -4.88 5.06 14.52
N LEU A 146 -3.56 4.94 14.32
CA LEU A 146 -2.95 3.94 13.44
C LEU A 146 -3.24 2.50 13.87
N SER A 147 -3.56 2.26 15.15
CA SER A 147 -3.92 0.92 15.64
C SER A 147 -5.29 0.41 15.13
N SER A 148 -6.09 1.29 14.54
CA SER A 148 -7.38 0.95 13.91
C SER A 148 -7.29 0.70 12.41
N MET A 149 -6.09 0.74 11.82
CA MET A 149 -5.91 0.50 10.39
C MET A 149 -6.30 -0.93 10.00
N GLU A 150 -7.02 -1.03 8.90
CA GLU A 150 -7.26 -2.25 8.17
C GLU A 150 -6.19 -2.38 7.08
N ASN A 151 -5.35 -3.41 7.16
CA ASN A 151 -4.21 -3.57 6.25
C ASN A 151 -4.33 -4.84 5.42
N HIS A 152 -4.12 -4.69 4.13
CA HIS A 152 -4.15 -5.75 3.13
C HIS A 152 -2.80 -5.86 2.48
N HIS A 153 -2.25 -7.06 2.46
CA HIS A 153 -1.08 -7.39 1.66
C HIS A 153 -1.41 -8.62 0.81
N VAL A 154 -1.50 -8.42 -0.50
CA VAL A 154 -1.88 -9.47 -1.45
C VAL A 154 -0.74 -9.74 -2.42
N ARG A 155 -0.48 -11.01 -2.71
CA ARG A 155 0.46 -11.44 -3.74
C ARG A 155 -0.30 -11.96 -4.96
N ILE A 156 0.15 -11.56 -6.14
CA ILE A 156 -0.51 -11.86 -7.42
C ILE A 156 -0.12 -13.27 -7.86
N LYS A 157 -1.02 -14.26 -7.71
CA LYS A 157 -0.77 -15.71 -7.90
C LYS A 157 0.07 -16.05 -9.14
N PRO A 158 -0.22 -15.53 -10.36
CA PRO A 158 0.59 -15.81 -11.54
C PRO A 158 2.06 -15.37 -11.41
N HIS A 159 2.34 -14.29 -10.68
CA HIS A 159 3.65 -13.64 -10.61
C HIS A 159 4.33 -13.82 -9.25
N ALA A 160 3.64 -14.38 -8.26
CA ALA A 160 4.12 -14.43 -6.89
C ALA A 160 5.47 -15.18 -6.73
N HIS A 161 5.75 -16.13 -7.64
CA HIS A 161 7.05 -16.82 -7.72
C HIS A 161 8.24 -15.95 -8.17
N LEU A 162 7.99 -14.75 -8.71
CA LEU A 162 9.00 -13.77 -9.09
C LEU A 162 9.39 -12.95 -7.86
N ILE A 163 10.62 -13.12 -7.39
CA ILE A 163 11.14 -12.44 -6.21
C ILE A 163 12.38 -11.64 -6.62
N ASN A 164 12.35 -10.33 -6.38
CA ASN A 164 13.45 -9.42 -6.72
C ASN A 164 14.69 -9.68 -5.86
N LYS A 165 15.85 -9.74 -6.51
CA LYS A 165 17.14 -10.10 -5.89
C LYS A 165 18.34 -9.34 -6.44
N ASP A 166 18.28 -8.88 -7.69
CA ASP A 166 19.45 -8.39 -8.42
C ASP A 166 19.68 -6.88 -8.25
N LEU A 167 18.62 -6.08 -8.34
CA LEU A 167 18.62 -4.63 -8.32
C LEU A 167 18.07 -4.10 -7.00
N CYS A 168 16.95 -4.67 -6.56
CA CYS A 168 16.25 -4.24 -5.36
C CYS A 168 15.68 -5.46 -4.63
N LYS A 169 16.29 -5.85 -3.50
CA LYS A 169 15.89 -7.07 -2.80
C LYS A 169 14.48 -6.93 -2.22
N GLY A 170 13.56 -7.78 -2.68
CA GLY A 170 12.19 -7.87 -2.18
C GLY A 170 12.06 -8.76 -0.93
N TYR A 171 10.99 -8.55 -0.17
CA TYR A 171 10.65 -9.29 1.05
C TYR A 171 9.18 -9.77 1.10
N PRO A 172 8.67 -10.48 0.07
CA PRO A 172 7.25 -10.83 -0.07
C PRO A 172 6.62 -11.62 1.08
N GLU A 173 7.44 -12.35 1.84
CA GLU A 173 7.00 -13.19 2.95
C GLU A 173 7.10 -12.48 4.32
N ALA A 174 7.61 -11.25 4.35
CA ALA A 174 7.94 -10.53 5.58
C ALA A 174 6.93 -9.43 5.93
N PHE A 175 5.65 -9.59 5.58
CA PHE A 175 4.61 -8.64 6.00
C PHE A 175 4.47 -8.62 7.53
N GLN A 176 4.59 -7.45 8.13
CA GLN A 176 4.70 -7.25 9.58
C GLN A 176 3.38 -6.91 10.26
N PHE A 177 2.36 -6.50 9.50
CA PHE A 177 1.15 -5.85 10.02
C PHE A 177 -0.13 -6.64 9.76
N GLY A 178 -0.01 -7.94 9.55
CA GLY A 178 -1.13 -8.82 9.23
C GLY A 178 -0.65 -10.10 8.57
N TRP A 179 -1.41 -10.56 7.59
CA TRP A 179 -1.14 -11.79 6.84
C TRP A 179 -1.14 -11.52 5.35
N THR A 180 -0.21 -12.17 4.65
CA THR A 180 -0.21 -12.18 3.20
C THR A 180 -1.29 -13.11 2.68
N THR A 181 -2.12 -12.63 1.76
CA THR A 181 -3.04 -13.46 0.98
C THR A 181 -2.62 -13.51 -0.49
N PHE A 182 -3.25 -14.40 -1.25
CA PHE A 182 -2.95 -14.64 -2.65
C PHE A 182 -4.21 -14.49 -3.49
N VAL A 183 -4.10 -13.68 -4.55
CA VAL A 183 -5.20 -13.27 -5.41
C VAL A 183 -4.80 -13.36 -6.88
N HIS A 184 -5.78 -13.49 -7.77
CA HIS A 184 -5.61 -13.17 -9.19
C HIS A 184 -5.72 -11.66 -9.40
N VAL A 185 -5.29 -11.18 -10.58
CA VAL A 185 -5.32 -9.75 -10.92
C VAL A 185 -6.74 -9.18 -10.83
N ASP A 186 -7.76 -9.94 -11.22
CA ASP A 186 -9.16 -9.49 -11.15
C ASP A 186 -9.66 -9.36 -9.72
N GLU A 187 -9.25 -10.26 -8.83
CA GLU A 187 -9.55 -10.20 -7.39
C GLU A 187 -8.85 -8.99 -6.74
N ALA A 188 -7.60 -8.70 -7.13
CA ALA A 188 -6.89 -7.49 -6.69
C ALA A 188 -7.56 -6.21 -7.20
N ARG A 189 -8.04 -6.20 -8.46
CA ARG A 189 -8.83 -5.08 -9.01
C ARG A 189 -10.12 -4.87 -8.22
N ALA A 190 -10.83 -5.94 -7.89
CA ALA A 190 -12.06 -5.88 -7.09
C ALA A 190 -11.79 -5.34 -5.68
N MET A 191 -10.70 -5.78 -5.04
CA MET A 191 -10.23 -5.22 -3.76
C MET A 191 -10.01 -3.72 -3.84
N LEU A 192 -9.26 -3.24 -4.85
CA LEU A 192 -9.01 -1.81 -5.03
C LEU A 192 -10.32 -1.03 -5.24
N HIS A 193 -11.19 -1.53 -6.11
CA HIS A 193 -12.48 -0.90 -6.33
C HIS A 193 -13.28 -0.79 -5.03
N ASP A 194 -13.38 -1.87 -4.24
CA ASP A 194 -14.11 -1.91 -2.97
C ASP A 194 -13.54 -0.91 -1.95
N ILE A 195 -12.21 -0.90 -1.77
CA ILE A 195 -11.52 0.02 -0.86
C ILE A 195 -11.78 1.49 -1.23
N PHE A 196 -11.70 1.84 -2.51
CA PHE A 196 -11.87 3.23 -2.97
C PHE A 196 -13.34 3.64 -3.17
N THR A 197 -14.30 2.72 -3.05
CA THR A 197 -15.74 3.00 -3.24
C THR A 197 -16.60 2.63 -2.03
N ARG A 198 -16.00 2.67 -0.83
CA ARG A 198 -16.73 2.45 0.43
C ARG A 198 -17.96 3.35 0.53
N ARG A 199 -19.04 2.77 1.05
CA ARG A 199 -20.34 3.43 1.20
C ARG A 199 -20.67 3.67 2.66
N ASP A 200 -21.49 4.68 2.90
CA ASP A 200 -22.10 4.91 4.19
C ASP A 200 -23.33 3.99 4.41
N GLU A 201 -23.99 4.15 5.55
CA GLU A 201 -25.19 3.41 5.93
C GLU A 201 -26.40 3.66 5.00
N PHE A 202 -26.36 4.71 4.19
CA PHE A 202 -27.39 5.07 3.21
C PHE A 202 -27.04 4.59 1.79
N GLY A 203 -25.89 3.94 1.62
CA GLY A 203 -25.41 3.46 0.33
C GLY A 203 -24.76 4.56 -0.53
N ASN A 204 -24.47 5.74 0.01
CA ASN A 204 -23.75 6.80 -0.72
C ASN A 204 -22.24 6.56 -0.66
N LEU A 205 -21.54 6.90 -1.75
CA LEU A 205 -20.07 6.84 -1.78
C LEU A 205 -19.49 7.83 -0.77
N ARG A 206 -18.55 7.35 0.05
CA ARG A 206 -17.83 8.19 1.01
C ARG A 206 -16.63 8.86 0.37
N PRO A 207 -16.28 10.09 0.78
CA PRO A 207 -15.05 10.74 0.36
C PRO A 207 -13.81 9.93 0.76
N VAL A 208 -12.79 9.95 -0.09
CA VAL A 208 -11.51 9.31 0.15
C VAL A 208 -10.40 10.36 0.18
N ILE A 209 -9.53 10.28 1.19
CA ILE A 209 -8.24 10.99 1.20
C ILE A 209 -7.18 9.95 0.85
N PHE A 210 -6.49 10.13 -0.28
CA PHE A 210 -5.45 9.20 -0.72
C PHE A 210 -4.08 9.64 -0.19
N VAL A 211 -3.43 8.81 0.62
CA VAL A 211 -2.11 9.09 1.21
C VAL A 211 -1.06 8.19 0.57
N GLY A 212 0.07 8.75 0.13
CA GLY A 212 1.15 8.00 -0.53
C GLY A 212 2.56 8.57 -0.30
N HIS A 213 3.54 7.97 -0.97
CA HIS A 213 4.94 8.40 -0.96
C HIS A 213 5.44 8.55 -2.40
N ALA A 214 5.44 9.79 -2.94
CA ALA A 214 5.61 10.06 -4.37
C ALA A 214 4.47 9.47 -5.23
N ILE A 215 3.24 9.91 -4.94
CA ILE A 215 1.98 9.25 -5.31
C ILE A 215 1.65 9.21 -6.82
N ASP A 216 2.31 10.04 -7.63
CA ASP A 216 2.09 10.11 -9.08
C ASP A 216 2.34 8.76 -9.76
N ASN A 217 3.31 7.98 -9.24
CA ASN A 217 3.63 6.67 -9.77
C ASN A 217 2.48 5.67 -9.52
N ASP A 218 1.79 5.78 -8.38
CA ASP A 218 0.76 4.84 -7.97
C ASP A 218 -0.46 4.90 -8.89
N TYR A 219 -0.93 6.11 -9.25
CA TYR A 219 -2.06 6.27 -10.18
C TYR A 219 -1.81 5.60 -11.54
N GLU A 220 -0.64 5.85 -12.12
CA GLU A 220 -0.29 5.30 -13.43
C GLU A 220 -0.08 3.79 -13.39
N ILE A 221 0.52 3.26 -12.32
CA ILE A 221 0.68 1.81 -12.12
C ILE A 221 -0.70 1.15 -12.01
N ILE A 222 -1.60 1.67 -11.19
CA ILE A 222 -2.91 1.05 -11.00
C ILE A 222 -3.75 1.08 -12.28
N LYS A 223 -3.72 2.20 -13.00
CA LYS A 223 -4.41 2.32 -14.28
C LYS A 223 -3.83 1.37 -15.32
N SER A 224 -2.52 1.33 -15.49
CA SER A 224 -1.87 0.53 -16.54
C SER A 224 -1.86 -0.98 -16.24
N ARG A 225 -1.78 -1.38 -14.96
CA ARG A 225 -1.60 -2.79 -14.56
C ARG A 225 -2.88 -3.46 -14.11
N PHE A 226 -3.77 -2.71 -13.47
CA PHE A 226 -5.06 -3.23 -13.03
C PHE A 226 -6.20 -2.76 -13.92
N GLY A 227 -6.00 -1.82 -14.85
CA GLY A 227 -7.08 -1.30 -15.68
C GLY A 227 -8.13 -0.53 -14.87
N LEU A 228 -7.74 -0.02 -13.70
CA LEU A 228 -8.61 0.73 -12.80
C LEU A 228 -8.11 2.17 -12.73
N ASP A 229 -8.90 3.10 -13.24
CA ASP A 229 -8.61 4.53 -13.13
C ASP A 229 -9.20 5.06 -11.82
N LEU A 230 -8.36 5.23 -10.80
CA LEU A 230 -8.79 5.68 -9.47
C LEU A 230 -9.40 7.08 -9.50
N GLN A 231 -8.97 7.94 -10.42
CA GLN A 231 -9.53 9.30 -10.55
C GLN A 231 -10.96 9.23 -11.12
N GLN A 232 -11.22 8.32 -12.07
CA GLN A 232 -12.55 8.14 -12.64
C GLN A 232 -13.58 7.57 -11.65
N LEU A 233 -13.15 6.98 -10.53
CA LEU A 233 -14.06 6.56 -9.45
C LEU A 233 -14.76 7.76 -8.79
N GLY A 234 -14.16 8.96 -8.83
CA GLY A 234 -14.77 10.20 -8.36
C GLY A 234 -14.99 10.27 -6.84
N THR A 235 -14.27 9.45 -6.06
CA THR A 235 -14.35 9.42 -4.59
C THR A 235 -13.19 10.13 -3.90
N ILE A 236 -12.03 10.26 -4.56
CA ILE A 236 -10.85 10.91 -3.99
C ILE A 236 -11.10 12.43 -3.95
N VAL A 237 -11.08 13.01 -2.75
CA VAL A 237 -11.33 14.44 -2.53
C VAL A 237 -10.07 15.21 -2.14
N ALA A 238 -9.02 14.50 -1.75
CA ALA A 238 -7.72 15.05 -1.40
C ALA A 238 -6.64 14.00 -1.57
N THR A 239 -5.43 14.46 -1.90
CA THR A 239 -4.23 13.64 -1.94
C THR A 239 -3.17 14.20 -1.00
N ILE A 240 -2.57 13.33 -0.21
CA ILE A 240 -1.52 13.66 0.75
C ILE A 240 -0.27 12.86 0.39
N ASP A 241 0.82 13.55 0.07
CA ASP A 241 2.12 12.96 -0.23
C ASP A 241 3.07 13.22 0.93
N THR A 242 3.64 12.15 1.48
CA THR A 242 4.63 12.25 2.56
C THR A 242 5.88 13.05 2.19
N GLN A 243 6.22 13.19 0.90
CA GLN A 243 7.26 14.12 0.43
C GLN A 243 6.86 15.58 0.67
N VAL A 244 5.60 15.93 0.40
CA VAL A 244 5.06 17.28 0.64
C VAL A 244 4.97 17.56 2.13
N LEU A 245 4.45 16.61 2.92
CA LEU A 245 4.44 16.74 4.39
C LEU A 245 5.85 16.94 4.95
N ALA A 246 6.86 16.23 4.44
CA ALA A 246 8.24 16.39 4.88
C ALA A 246 8.80 17.80 4.56
N VAL A 247 8.34 18.45 3.49
CA VAL A 247 8.65 19.85 3.18
C VAL A 247 7.91 20.80 4.12
N GLU A 248 6.60 20.60 4.31
CA GLU A 248 5.76 21.44 5.19
C GLU A 248 6.25 21.43 6.64
N HIS A 249 6.82 20.31 7.09
CA HIS A 249 7.42 20.14 8.42
C HIS A 249 8.93 20.41 8.47
N GLY A 250 9.54 20.94 7.40
CA GLY A 250 10.93 21.38 7.38
C GLY A 250 11.97 20.24 7.47
N LEU A 251 11.58 18.99 7.23
CA LEU A 251 12.47 17.83 7.25
C LEU A 251 13.34 17.74 6.00
N ILE A 252 12.81 18.26 4.87
CA ILE A 252 13.52 18.40 3.60
C ILE A 252 13.23 19.74 2.93
N LYS A 253 14.12 20.14 2.02
CA LYS A 253 13.87 21.28 1.13
C LYS A 253 12.96 20.87 -0.03
N PRO A 254 12.13 21.79 -0.58
CA PRO A 254 11.22 21.49 -1.70
C PRO A 254 11.87 20.80 -2.91
N SER A 255 13.14 21.09 -3.18
CA SER A 255 13.88 20.54 -4.33
C SER A 255 14.46 19.14 -4.10
N ARG A 256 14.19 18.50 -2.96
CA ARG A 256 14.76 17.20 -2.59
C ARG A 256 13.65 16.21 -2.25
N LYS A 257 13.86 14.95 -2.61
CA LYS A 257 13.05 13.82 -2.15
C LYS A 257 13.77 13.08 -1.03
N MET A 258 13.02 12.50 -0.11
CA MET A 258 13.52 11.65 0.97
C MET A 258 12.98 10.23 0.79
N ARG A 259 13.85 9.22 0.90
CA ARG A 259 13.38 7.82 0.96
C ARG A 259 12.53 7.59 2.21
N LEU A 260 11.50 6.76 2.11
CA LEU A 260 10.65 6.41 3.25
C LEU A 260 11.45 5.93 4.47
N SER A 261 12.46 5.07 4.27
CA SER A 261 13.35 4.62 5.35
C SER A 261 14.04 5.76 6.09
N ASN A 262 14.49 6.79 5.37
CA ASN A 262 15.13 7.96 5.97
C ASN A 262 14.12 8.84 6.71
N LEU A 263 12.87 8.90 6.25
CA LEU A 263 11.80 9.62 6.91
C LEU A 263 11.41 8.94 8.23
N LEU A 264 11.24 7.62 8.22
CA LEU A 264 11.01 6.81 9.43
C LEU A 264 12.16 6.94 10.44
N ALA A 265 13.41 6.95 9.95
CA ALA A 265 14.57 7.09 10.81
C ALA A 265 14.59 8.42 11.59
N LYS A 266 13.98 9.50 11.07
CA LYS A 266 13.79 10.75 11.83
C LYS A 266 12.98 10.53 13.10
N TYR A 267 12.07 9.56 13.09
CA TYR A 267 11.21 9.19 14.20
C TYR A 267 11.72 7.99 15.02
N ASN A 268 12.98 7.57 14.82
CA ASN A 268 13.62 6.41 15.46
C ASN A 268 12.89 5.09 15.15
N ILE A 269 12.39 4.96 13.92
CA ILE A 269 11.74 3.76 13.40
C ILE A 269 12.63 3.18 12.31
N GLU A 270 12.89 1.88 12.41
CA GLU A 270 13.63 1.11 11.42
C GLU A 270 12.75 -0.06 10.97
N GLU A 271 12.47 -0.12 9.67
CA GLU A 271 11.77 -1.23 9.04
C GLU A 271 12.67 -1.86 7.98
N PRO A 272 13.22 -3.06 8.22
CA PRO A 272 14.11 -3.70 7.24
C PRO A 272 13.39 -4.24 6.00
N TYR A 273 12.07 -4.39 6.05
CA TYR A 273 11.28 -5.06 5.00
C TYR A 273 10.38 -4.10 4.22
N LEU A 274 10.86 -2.89 3.91
CA LEU A 274 10.08 -1.90 3.13
C LEU A 274 9.81 -2.32 1.68
N HIS A 275 10.61 -3.22 1.09
CA HIS A 275 10.30 -3.84 -0.22
C HIS A 275 9.30 -4.99 -0.10
N ASN A 276 8.25 -4.73 0.67
CA ASN A 276 7.04 -5.52 0.78
C ASN A 276 5.91 -4.50 0.79
N ALA A 277 5.02 -4.55 -0.20
CA ALA A 277 4.09 -3.47 -0.45
C ALA A 277 3.19 -3.14 0.75
N GLY A 278 2.81 -4.16 1.53
CA GLY A 278 2.03 -3.97 2.75
C GLY A 278 2.81 -3.26 3.86
N ASN A 279 4.10 -3.54 4.01
CA ASN A 279 4.94 -2.85 4.99
C ASN A 279 5.23 -1.41 4.59
N ASP A 280 5.52 -1.17 3.30
CA ASP A 280 5.76 0.17 2.78
C ASP A 280 4.58 1.07 3.10
N ILE A 281 3.38 0.62 2.78
CA ILE A 281 2.20 1.48 2.87
C ILE A 281 1.77 1.77 4.32
N VAL A 282 1.92 0.79 5.22
CA VAL A 282 1.74 1.02 6.66
C VAL A 282 2.77 2.00 7.19
N CYS A 283 4.03 1.88 6.76
CA CYS A 283 5.09 2.81 7.16
C CYS A 283 4.90 4.22 6.58
N THR A 284 4.36 4.34 5.37
CA THR A 284 3.95 5.60 4.75
C THR A 284 2.88 6.29 5.59
N MET A 285 1.86 5.55 6.03
CA MET A 285 0.84 6.04 6.95
C MET A 285 1.44 6.48 8.29
N ILE A 286 2.31 5.67 8.90
CA ILE A 286 3.00 6.02 10.14
C ILE A 286 3.77 7.33 9.98
N ALA A 287 4.54 7.49 8.90
CA ALA A 287 5.29 8.71 8.63
C ALA A 287 4.37 9.95 8.51
N ALA A 288 3.29 9.84 7.74
CA ALA A 288 2.32 10.93 7.55
C ALA A 288 1.73 11.41 8.89
N PHE A 289 1.24 10.48 9.70
CA PHE A 289 0.62 10.80 10.98
C PHE A 289 1.63 11.30 12.01
N LEU A 290 2.85 10.75 12.06
CA LEU A 290 3.87 11.22 12.99
C LEU A 290 4.37 12.63 12.66
N MET A 291 4.51 12.99 11.39
CA MET A 291 4.84 14.36 10.96
C MET A 291 3.83 15.37 11.48
N VAL A 292 2.54 15.04 11.36
CA VAL A 292 1.48 15.91 11.84
C VAL A 292 1.39 15.93 13.37
N CYS A 293 1.57 14.79 14.05
CA CYS A 293 1.33 14.64 15.49
C CYS A 293 2.49 15.11 16.38
N SER A 294 3.73 14.95 15.93
CA SER A 294 4.89 15.18 16.79
C SER A 294 6.10 15.69 16.02
N SER A 295 6.86 16.56 16.68
CA SER A 295 8.23 16.83 16.24
C SER A 295 9.12 15.59 16.49
N PRO A 296 10.03 15.25 15.55
CA PRO A 296 11.01 14.18 15.70
C PRO A 296 11.77 14.18 17.04
N GLU A 297 12.08 15.36 17.58
CA GLU A 297 12.99 15.50 18.73
C GLU A 297 12.39 15.12 20.10
N ASN A 298 11.07 15.00 20.23
CA ASN A 298 10.43 14.92 21.56
C ASN A 298 10.05 13.51 22.05
N LYS A 299 10.17 12.43 21.24
CA LYS A 299 9.62 11.10 21.60
C LYS A 299 10.40 9.88 21.04
N LEU A 300 11.71 9.98 20.83
CA LEU A 300 12.50 8.96 20.11
C LEU A 300 12.40 7.54 20.71
N LEU A 301 12.56 7.36 22.02
CA LEU A 301 12.47 6.02 22.63
C LEU A 301 11.03 5.47 22.65
N THR A 302 10.05 6.36 22.84
CA THR A 302 8.63 6.01 22.84
C THR A 302 8.16 5.49 21.48
N ASN A 303 8.59 6.12 20.38
CA ASN A 303 8.18 5.70 19.03
C ASN A 303 8.62 4.29 18.69
N LYS A 304 9.85 3.89 19.08
CA LYS A 304 10.34 2.53 18.85
C LYS A 304 9.49 1.48 19.56
N LEU A 305 9.08 1.75 20.80
CA LEU A 305 8.20 0.86 21.57
C LEU A 305 6.78 0.84 21.00
N CYS A 306 6.21 2.00 20.68
CA CYS A 306 4.89 2.11 20.07
C CYS A 306 4.82 1.44 18.69
N TYR A 307 5.90 1.51 17.89
CA TYR A 307 6.00 0.82 16.61
C TYR A 307 5.98 -0.71 16.79
N ALA A 308 6.73 -1.23 17.77
CA ALA A 308 6.71 -2.66 18.10
C ALA A 308 5.33 -3.12 18.58
N ASP A 309 4.67 -2.34 19.44
CA ASP A 309 3.31 -2.61 19.92
C ASP A 309 2.27 -2.54 18.79
N LEU A 310 2.40 -1.57 17.89
CA LEU A 310 1.53 -1.42 16.73
C LEU A 310 1.58 -2.68 15.84
N LYS A 311 2.76 -3.24 15.57
CA LYS A 311 2.90 -4.51 14.84
C LYS A 311 2.11 -5.65 15.48
N ILE A 312 2.18 -5.78 16.80
CA ILE A 312 1.47 -6.82 17.55
C ILE A 312 -0.05 -6.62 17.40
N ARG A 313 -0.54 -5.40 17.63
CA ARG A 313 -1.98 -5.07 17.55
C ARG A 313 -2.55 -5.29 16.15
N LEU A 314 -1.89 -4.76 15.13
CA LEU A 314 -2.36 -4.89 13.74
C LEU A 314 -2.30 -6.34 13.24
N ARG A 315 -1.27 -7.10 13.64
CA ARG A 315 -1.20 -8.53 13.30
C ARG A 315 -2.33 -9.34 13.94
N ALA A 316 -2.64 -9.08 15.20
CA ALA A 316 -3.77 -9.72 15.89
C ALA A 316 -5.11 -9.35 15.25
N ALA A 317 -5.31 -8.07 14.90
CA ALA A 317 -6.51 -7.62 14.19
C ALA A 317 -6.66 -8.29 12.81
N GLY A 318 -5.56 -8.42 12.07
CA GLY A 318 -5.53 -9.12 10.78
C GLY A 318 -5.87 -10.60 10.88
N GLU A 319 -5.52 -11.27 11.99
CA GLU A 319 -5.93 -12.65 12.25
C GLU A 319 -7.45 -12.76 12.43
N THR A 320 -8.05 -11.87 13.22
CA THR A 320 -9.51 -11.80 13.37
C THR A 320 -10.22 -11.52 12.04
N ALA A 321 -9.69 -10.60 11.23
CA ALA A 321 -10.28 -10.24 9.93
C ALA A 321 -10.36 -11.42 8.94
N ILE A 322 -9.41 -12.37 9.02
CA ILE A 322 -9.46 -13.61 8.22
C ILE A 322 -10.65 -14.47 8.60
N TYR A 323 -10.95 -14.59 9.90
CA TYR A 323 -12.10 -15.36 10.39
C TYR A 323 -13.43 -14.69 10.06
N ASP A 324 -13.46 -13.36 9.98
CA ASP A 324 -14.65 -12.57 9.66
C ASP A 324 -14.91 -12.41 8.15
N HIS A 325 -14.17 -13.10 7.28
CA HIS A 325 -14.27 -12.99 5.82
C HIS A 325 -14.05 -11.57 5.26
N ARG A 326 -13.29 -10.74 5.99
CA ARG A 326 -12.90 -9.39 5.57
C ARG A 326 -11.56 -9.36 4.82
N CYS A 327 -11.01 -10.53 4.48
CA CYS A 327 -9.77 -10.65 3.73
C CYS A 327 -10.04 -10.97 2.25
N TYR A 328 -9.20 -10.42 1.37
CA TYR A 328 -9.26 -10.71 -0.06
C TYR A 328 -8.37 -11.91 -0.39
N GLY A 329 -8.89 -12.87 -1.16
CA GLY A 329 -8.14 -14.03 -1.63
C GLY A 329 -7.94 -15.13 -0.59
N SER A 330 -6.86 -15.92 -0.76
CA SER A 330 -6.56 -17.09 0.09
C SER A 330 -5.25 -16.89 0.85
N THR A 331 -5.20 -17.30 2.12
CA THR A 331 -3.95 -17.36 2.91
C THR A 331 -3.05 -18.54 2.49
N LYS A 332 -3.54 -19.43 1.64
CA LYS A 332 -2.81 -20.61 1.15
C LYS A 332 -2.69 -20.58 -0.36
N PHE A 333 -1.45 -20.55 -0.81
CA PHE A 333 -1.07 -20.76 -2.20
C PHE A 333 0.37 -21.25 -2.26
N CYS A 334 0.60 -22.30 -3.03
CA CYS A 334 1.92 -22.84 -3.23
C CYS A 334 2.53 -22.30 -4.51
N GLU A 335 3.50 -21.41 -4.38
CA GLU A 335 4.17 -20.77 -5.52
C GLU A 335 5.01 -21.74 -6.34
N LYS A 336 5.22 -22.98 -5.87
CA LYS A 336 5.94 -24.03 -6.59
C LYS A 336 5.01 -24.86 -7.48
N CYS A 337 3.84 -25.26 -6.97
CA CYS A 337 2.93 -26.19 -7.66
C CYS A 337 1.49 -25.69 -7.88
N ASP A 338 1.19 -24.43 -7.55
CA ASP A 338 -0.11 -23.75 -7.61
C ASP A 338 -1.23 -24.34 -6.75
N SER A 339 -0.90 -25.24 -5.82
CA SER A 339 -1.91 -25.75 -4.89
C SER A 339 -2.48 -24.63 -4.03
N GLN A 340 -3.81 -24.61 -3.88
CA GLN A 340 -4.50 -23.69 -2.97
C GLN A 340 -4.63 -24.24 -1.54
N HIS A 341 -4.02 -25.40 -1.25
CA HIS A 341 -4.19 -26.10 0.03
C HIS A 341 -2.98 -25.99 0.96
N HIS A 342 -1.84 -25.51 0.47
CA HIS A 342 -0.61 -25.37 1.25
C HIS A 342 0.24 -24.20 0.72
N THR A 343 1.23 -23.75 1.49
CA THR A 343 2.24 -22.77 1.07
C THR A 343 3.52 -23.45 0.59
N ALA A 344 4.42 -22.72 -0.07
CA ALA A 344 5.65 -23.27 -0.66
C ALA A 344 6.56 -24.05 0.33
N SER A 345 6.51 -23.72 1.63
CA SER A 345 7.25 -24.41 2.70
C SER A 345 6.70 -25.80 3.02
N PHE A 346 5.41 -26.05 2.78
CA PHE A 346 4.75 -27.34 2.97
C PHE A 346 4.53 -28.10 1.65
N CYS A 347 5.21 -27.68 0.58
CA CYS A 347 5.08 -28.35 -0.71
C CYS A 347 5.76 -29.71 -0.70
N GLY A 348 4.97 -30.77 -0.89
CA GLY A 348 5.47 -32.14 -1.01
C GLY A 348 6.08 -32.50 -2.37
N VAL A 349 5.96 -31.61 -3.36
CA VAL A 349 6.54 -31.83 -4.70
C VAL A 349 8.04 -31.65 -4.62
N ARG A 350 8.79 -32.75 -4.78
CA ARG A 350 10.25 -32.77 -4.60
C ARG A 350 11.03 -32.57 -5.90
N VAL A 351 10.43 -32.88 -7.03
CA VAL A 351 11.07 -32.81 -8.34
C VAL A 351 10.13 -32.10 -9.30
N PHE A 352 10.60 -30.97 -9.80
CA PHE A 352 10.01 -30.32 -10.95
C PHE A 352 10.86 -30.61 -12.20
N SER A 353 10.40 -30.18 -13.37
CA SER A 353 11.19 -30.24 -14.59
C SER A 353 11.01 -28.96 -15.37
N CYS A 354 12.06 -28.15 -15.42
CA CYS A 354 12.14 -26.98 -16.27
C CYS A 354 12.87 -27.31 -17.57
N GLU A 355 12.13 -27.38 -18.67
CA GLU A 355 12.66 -27.70 -20.00
C GLU A 355 13.70 -26.68 -20.48
N HIS A 356 13.62 -25.45 -20.00
CA HIS A 356 14.56 -24.39 -20.35
C HIS A 356 15.90 -24.55 -19.66
N CYS A 357 15.90 -24.83 -18.35
CA CYS A 357 17.12 -25.05 -17.58
C CYS A 357 17.77 -26.39 -17.91
N MET A 358 16.99 -27.42 -18.27
CA MET A 358 17.54 -28.72 -18.70
C MET A 358 18.42 -28.63 -19.96
N LYS A 359 18.17 -27.64 -20.83
CA LYS A 359 18.91 -27.44 -22.09
C LYS A 359 20.25 -26.72 -21.90
N ASP A 360 20.48 -26.10 -20.76
CA ASP A 360 21.68 -25.33 -20.47
C ASP A 360 22.55 -26.05 -19.41
N PRO A 361 23.78 -26.47 -19.76
CA PRO A 361 24.68 -27.15 -18.83
C PRO A 361 24.92 -26.40 -17.52
N LEU A 362 24.85 -25.06 -17.51
CA LEU A 362 25.08 -24.25 -16.31
C LEU A 362 23.88 -24.20 -15.36
N THR A 363 22.67 -24.47 -15.86
CA THR A 363 21.42 -24.37 -15.07
C THR A 363 20.69 -25.69 -14.92
N LYS A 364 21.23 -26.78 -15.45
CA LYS A 364 20.66 -28.13 -15.41
C LYS A 364 20.31 -28.60 -14.01
N ASP A 365 21.17 -28.36 -13.02
CA ASP A 365 20.91 -28.76 -11.63
C ASP A 365 19.73 -28.00 -11.02
N ALA A 366 19.55 -26.74 -11.40
CA ALA A 366 18.42 -25.93 -10.96
C ALA A 366 17.10 -26.33 -11.64
N ALA A 367 17.13 -27.10 -12.74
CA ALA A 367 15.93 -27.47 -13.49
C ALA A 367 14.95 -28.34 -12.70
N LEU A 368 15.41 -28.99 -11.62
CA LEU A 368 14.58 -29.83 -10.76
C LEU A 368 13.82 -29.05 -9.67
N THR A 369 14.06 -27.74 -9.56
CA THR A 369 13.55 -26.91 -8.46
C THR A 369 12.26 -26.15 -8.79
N HIS A 370 11.91 -26.02 -10.08
CA HIS A 370 10.78 -25.26 -10.56
C HIS A 370 10.23 -25.81 -11.89
N ARG A 371 8.99 -25.47 -12.22
CA ARG A 371 8.36 -25.79 -13.51
C ARG A 371 8.81 -24.79 -14.59
N SER A 372 8.74 -25.20 -15.86
CA SER A 372 9.10 -24.34 -17.01
C SER A 372 8.38 -22.98 -17.01
N ASP A 373 7.10 -22.96 -16.67
CA ASP A 373 6.26 -21.75 -16.62
C ASP A 373 6.59 -20.82 -15.44
N LYS A 374 7.42 -21.28 -14.50
CA LYS A 374 7.94 -20.50 -13.37
C LYS A 374 9.43 -20.22 -13.46
N CYS A 375 10.01 -20.37 -14.65
CA CYS A 375 11.44 -20.20 -14.86
C CYS A 375 11.84 -18.72 -14.84
N LEU A 376 12.37 -18.27 -13.71
CA LEU A 376 12.85 -16.89 -13.52
C LEU A 376 13.85 -16.45 -14.60
N ARG A 377 14.73 -17.37 -15.03
CA ARG A 377 15.73 -17.09 -16.08
C ARG A 377 15.08 -16.67 -17.39
N ILE A 378 14.05 -17.40 -17.83
CA ILE A 378 13.35 -17.09 -19.09
C ILE A 378 12.58 -15.78 -19.00
N VAL A 379 11.92 -15.52 -17.86
CA VAL A 379 11.23 -14.25 -17.65
C VAL A 379 12.22 -13.09 -17.73
N LYS A 380 13.38 -13.21 -17.06
CA LYS A 380 14.46 -12.21 -17.08
C LYS A 380 15.06 -12.02 -18.48
N GLU A 381 15.36 -13.10 -19.20
CA GLU A 381 15.92 -13.02 -20.56
C GLU A 381 14.95 -12.32 -21.51
N ALA A 382 13.65 -12.67 -21.46
CA ALA A 382 12.63 -12.04 -22.27
C ALA A 382 12.49 -10.55 -21.96
N ALA A 383 12.59 -10.17 -20.68
CA ALA A 383 12.55 -8.79 -20.22
C ALA A 383 13.73 -7.96 -20.75
N LEU A 384 14.95 -8.50 -20.66
CA LEU A 384 16.16 -7.86 -21.17
C LEU A 384 16.14 -7.69 -22.70
N LEU A 385 15.55 -8.64 -23.43
CA LEU A 385 15.36 -8.51 -24.88
C LEU A 385 14.34 -7.40 -25.23
N ARG A 386 13.28 -7.24 -24.44
CA ARG A 386 12.32 -6.12 -24.61
C ARG A 386 12.98 -4.76 -24.39
N SER A 387 13.84 -4.62 -23.38
CA SER A 387 14.54 -3.35 -23.12
C SER A 387 15.63 -3.04 -24.16
N GLN A 388 16.24 -4.06 -24.78
CA GLN A 388 17.17 -3.89 -25.90
C GLN A 388 16.47 -3.54 -27.22
N SER A 389 15.27 -4.06 -27.45
CA SER A 389 14.49 -3.75 -28.66
C SER A 389 13.82 -2.37 -28.60
N SER A 390 13.41 -1.90 -27.42
CA SER A 390 12.91 -0.53 -27.24
C SER A 390 14.00 0.55 -27.40
N THR A 391 15.28 0.18 -27.22
CA THR A 391 16.45 1.01 -27.54
C THR A 391 16.96 0.84 -28.99
N GLY A 392 16.36 -0.08 -29.76
CA GLY A 392 16.83 -0.54 -31.07
C GLY A 392 16.37 0.25 -32.30
N TYR A 393 15.59 1.33 -32.17
CA TYR A 393 15.21 2.18 -33.31
C TYR A 393 16.16 3.35 -33.56
N ARG A 394 17.46 3.18 -33.27
CA ARG A 394 18.54 3.98 -33.89
C ARG A 394 19.79 3.13 -34.04
N ALA A 395 20.00 2.57 -35.22
CA ALA A 395 21.10 2.94 -36.11
C ALA A 395 21.41 1.83 -37.13
N GLY A 396 21.21 2.15 -38.41
CA GLY A 396 22.31 1.90 -39.34
C GLY A 396 23.44 2.88 -38.99
N GLY A 397 24.65 2.38 -38.76
CA GLY A 397 25.85 3.21 -38.62
C GLY A 397 26.86 2.77 -37.58
N SER A 398 27.85 2.00 -38.05
CA SER A 398 29.24 1.88 -37.57
C SER A 398 29.56 1.79 -36.06
N LYS A 399 30.24 0.68 -35.72
CA LYS A 399 31.11 0.52 -34.54
C LYS A 399 31.84 1.82 -34.19
N ARG A 400 31.66 2.33 -32.97
CA ARG A 400 32.63 3.19 -32.30
C ARG A 400 32.69 2.91 -30.80
N SER A 401 33.91 3.01 -30.31
CA SER A 401 34.43 2.72 -28.98
C SER A 401 33.76 3.50 -27.85
N SER A 402 33.64 2.81 -26.71
CA SER A 402 33.63 3.30 -25.32
C SER A 402 33.85 4.80 -25.08
N SER A 403 32.79 5.52 -24.75
CA SER A 403 32.69 6.67 -23.82
C SER A 403 31.21 6.99 -23.58
N PRO A 404 30.76 7.37 -22.36
CA PRO A 404 29.37 7.73 -22.09
C PRO A 404 29.02 9.08 -22.78
N PRO A 405 27.78 9.27 -23.26
CA PRO A 405 27.40 10.52 -23.92
C PRO A 405 27.26 11.65 -22.89
N SER A 406 28.03 12.71 -23.11
CA SER A 406 28.20 13.88 -22.23
C SER A 406 27.11 14.95 -22.36
N ASN A 407 25.88 14.62 -22.78
CA ASN A 407 24.87 15.63 -23.13
C ASN A 407 23.52 15.44 -22.40
N TRP A 408 23.54 15.16 -21.10
CA TRP A 408 22.39 15.49 -20.25
C TRP A 408 22.36 17.02 -20.08
N LYS A 409 21.59 17.71 -20.93
CA LYS A 409 21.24 19.11 -20.65
C LYS A 409 20.48 19.14 -19.31
N PRO A 410 20.77 20.09 -18.40
CA PRO A 410 19.97 20.25 -17.20
C PRO A 410 18.50 20.51 -17.59
N PRO A 411 17.54 19.88 -16.88
CA PRO A 411 16.13 20.00 -17.19
C PRO A 411 15.61 21.43 -16.95
N CYS A 412 14.50 21.78 -17.58
CA CYS A 412 13.93 23.12 -17.52
C CYS A 412 13.29 23.38 -16.14
N ASP A 413 13.89 24.28 -15.35
CA ASP A 413 13.46 24.60 -13.99
C ASP A 413 11.99 25.08 -13.93
N HIS A 414 11.55 25.80 -14.96
CA HIS A 414 10.17 26.30 -15.05
C HIS A 414 9.14 25.21 -15.38
N CYS A 415 9.53 24.19 -16.13
CA CYS A 415 8.67 23.06 -16.43
C CYS A 415 8.62 22.10 -15.24
N ILE A 416 9.75 21.89 -14.56
CA ILE A 416 9.82 21.09 -13.33
C ILE A 416 9.00 21.71 -12.19
N ALA A 417 9.03 23.02 -12.03
CA ALA A 417 8.27 23.72 -10.99
C ALA A 417 6.78 23.94 -11.36
N SER A 418 6.34 23.50 -12.53
CA SER A 418 4.96 23.69 -12.98
C SER A 418 4.05 22.60 -12.43
N THR A 419 2.82 22.95 -12.05
CA THR A 419 1.77 21.99 -11.71
C THR A 419 0.90 21.60 -12.91
N ASP A 420 1.19 22.11 -14.12
CA ASP A 420 0.50 21.73 -15.35
C ASP A 420 1.08 20.40 -15.89
N PRO A 421 0.31 19.31 -15.98
CA PRO A 421 0.78 17.99 -16.44
C PRO A 421 1.39 18.00 -17.85
N ARG A 422 1.04 18.99 -18.68
CA ARG A 422 1.62 19.17 -20.01
C ARG A 422 3.06 19.72 -19.96
N ARG A 423 3.48 20.27 -18.82
CA ARG A 423 4.78 20.92 -18.60
C ARG A 423 5.73 20.07 -17.77
N TYR A 424 5.26 19.47 -16.67
CA TYR A 424 6.15 18.80 -15.70
C TYR A 424 6.42 17.32 -15.96
N ASN A 425 5.74 16.68 -16.91
CA ASN A 425 6.01 15.27 -17.19
C ASN A 425 7.47 15.03 -17.65
N ASP A 426 7.99 13.83 -17.34
CA ASP A 426 9.40 13.47 -17.55
C ASP A 426 9.88 13.64 -19.00
N LYS A 427 8.98 13.55 -19.98
CA LYS A 427 9.34 13.75 -21.38
C LYS A 427 9.51 15.23 -21.73
N ASN A 428 8.70 16.11 -21.16
CA ASN A 428 8.69 17.52 -21.51
C ASN A 428 9.68 18.34 -20.68
N ALA A 429 9.72 18.14 -19.36
CA ALA A 429 10.59 18.88 -18.46
C ALA A 429 12.10 18.62 -18.70
N TYR A 430 12.45 17.47 -19.29
CA TYR A 430 13.83 17.05 -19.54
C TYR A 430 14.24 17.11 -21.02
N SER A 431 13.36 17.64 -21.89
CA SER A 431 13.62 17.75 -23.34
C SER A 431 14.38 19.02 -23.75
N HIS A 432 14.45 20.05 -22.89
CA HIS A 432 15.03 21.36 -23.17
C HIS A 432 15.59 22.01 -21.90
N SER A 433 16.48 22.99 -22.06
CA SER A 433 17.00 23.79 -20.94
C SER A 433 16.09 24.97 -20.60
N THR A 434 16.23 25.56 -19.41
CA THR A 434 15.42 26.71 -18.94
C THR A 434 15.39 27.88 -19.94
N GLY A 435 16.50 28.16 -20.64
CA GLY A 435 16.59 29.21 -21.66
C GLY A 435 15.95 28.87 -23.02
N GLU A 436 15.55 27.62 -23.22
CA GLU A 436 14.92 27.10 -24.45
C GLU A 436 13.42 26.80 -24.22
N CYS A 437 12.84 27.29 -23.11
CA CYS A 437 11.48 26.97 -22.71
C CYS A 437 10.43 27.67 -23.59
N PHE A 438 9.79 26.88 -24.44
CA PHE A 438 8.74 27.33 -25.36
C PHE A 438 7.44 27.79 -24.67
N TRP A 439 7.29 27.54 -23.37
CA TRP A 439 6.17 28.05 -22.56
C TRP A 439 6.43 29.46 -21.99
N LEU A 440 7.59 30.04 -22.25
CA LEU A 440 7.99 31.39 -21.79
C LEU A 440 8.14 32.39 -22.96
N GLN A 441 7.79 31.99 -24.18
CA GLN A 441 7.76 32.87 -25.36
C GLN A 441 6.39 33.51 -25.56
#